data_AF-A0A7Z0PRH6-F1
#
_entry.id   AF-A0A7Z0PRH6-F1
#
_cell.length_a   1.000
_cell.length_b   1.000
_cell.length_c   1.000
_cell.angle_alpha   90.00
_cell.angle_beta   90.00
_cell.angle_gamma   90.00
#
_symmetry.space_group_name_H-M   'P 1'
#
loop_
_entity.id
_entity.type
_entity.pdbx_description
1 polymer ?
#
loop_
_entity_poly.entity_id
_entity_poly.type
_entity_poly.pdbx_seq_one_letter_code
_entity_poly.pdbx_strand_id
1 'polypeptide(L)'
;MIVGYRHDDGTVEEVSAGDLSALEAQAVEEATGSAWQEIEQKLREKDPTAMRAIIWAGRRREDQALDFETFDLPQAGRRLRVGFERYEIDELLTATLENSLAKNEDQSLELAQQYLRNSAYHRADVDAALEALGKGHLARRPPESAS
;
A
#
# COMPACT_ATOMS: atom_id res chain seq x y z
N MET A 1 0.31 2.48 -1.93
CA MET A 1 0.08 2.28 -0.48
C MET A 1 -1.05 3.15 0.02
N ILE A 2 -1.79 2.71 1.05
CA ILE A 2 -2.79 3.52 1.77
C ILE A 2 -2.20 4.01 3.09
N VAL A 3 -2.41 5.31 3.39
CA VAL A 3 -2.13 5.90 4.70
C VAL A 3 -3.46 6.18 5.41
N GLY A 4 -3.55 5.77 6.68
CA GLY A 4 -4.71 5.97 7.52
C GLY A 4 -4.41 6.78 8.76
N TYR A 5 -5.31 7.69 9.13
CA TYR A 5 -5.29 8.41 10.41
C TYR A 5 -6.57 8.14 11.19
N ARG A 6 -6.44 7.62 12.41
CA ARG A 6 -7.58 7.41 13.32
C ARG A 6 -7.86 8.65 14.16
N HIS A 7 -9.06 9.20 14.07
CA HIS A 7 -9.53 10.35 14.84
C HIS A 7 -9.95 9.97 16.28
N ASP A 8 -10.19 10.99 17.10
CA ASP A 8 -10.63 10.84 18.50
C ASP A 8 -11.99 10.16 18.64
N ASP A 9 -12.89 10.34 17.67
CA ASP A 9 -14.21 9.71 17.61
C ASP A 9 -14.18 8.26 17.11
N GLY A 10 -12.99 7.74 16.78
CA GLY A 10 -12.78 6.39 16.28
C GLY A 10 -12.94 6.23 14.77
N THR A 11 -13.31 7.30 14.04
CA THR A 11 -13.31 7.28 12.58
C THR A 11 -11.88 7.18 12.04
N VAL A 12 -11.74 6.61 10.84
CA VAL A 12 -10.46 6.48 10.15
C VAL A 12 -10.56 7.19 8.82
N GLU A 13 -9.73 8.22 8.65
CA GLU A 13 -9.46 8.86 7.36
C GLU A 13 -8.42 8.02 6.62
N GLU A 14 -8.69 7.70 5.36
CA GLU A 14 -7.83 6.85 4.53
C GLU A 14 -7.54 7.55 3.21
N VAL A 15 -6.27 7.63 2.84
CA VAL A 15 -5.80 8.26 1.61
C VAL A 15 -4.86 7.30 0.91
N SER A 16 -5.21 6.89 -0.31
CA SER A 16 -4.29 6.14 -1.18
C SER A 16 -3.26 7.09 -1.78
N ALA A 17 -1.98 6.75 -1.61
CA ALA A 17 -0.88 7.43 -2.30
C ALA A 17 -0.91 7.15 -3.82
N GLY A 18 -1.48 6.01 -4.26
CA GLY A 18 -1.65 5.66 -5.66
C GLY A 18 -2.76 6.44 -6.36
N ASP A 19 -3.74 6.95 -5.60
CA ASP A 19 -4.85 7.77 -6.11
C ASP A 19 -4.57 9.28 -6.06
N LEU A 20 -3.33 9.69 -5.79
CA LEU A 20 -2.95 11.10 -5.89
C LEU A 20 -2.85 11.52 -7.36
N SER A 21 -3.42 12.68 -7.67
CA SER A 21 -3.17 13.34 -8.95
C SER A 21 -1.72 13.81 -9.04
N ALA A 22 -1.23 14.08 -10.26
CA ALA A 22 0.12 14.59 -10.47
C ALA A 22 0.41 15.89 -9.69
N LEU A 23 -0.58 16.77 -9.56
CA LEU A 23 -0.45 18.02 -8.80
C LEU A 23 -0.38 17.77 -7.29
N GLU A 24 -1.12 16.77 -6.78
CA GLU A 24 -1.06 16.39 -5.37
C GLU A 24 0.27 15.73 -5.03
N ALA A 25 0.76 14.85 -5.90
CA ALA A 25 2.08 14.25 -5.76
C ALA A 25 3.18 15.31 -5.75
N GLN A 26 3.15 16.27 -6.69
CA GLN A 26 4.08 17.40 -6.71
C GLN A 26 4.00 18.23 -5.43
N ALA A 27 2.80 18.53 -4.92
CA ALA A 27 2.64 19.27 -3.68
C ALA A 27 3.26 18.54 -2.48
N VAL A 28 3.19 17.19 -2.45
CA VAL A 28 3.85 16.37 -1.42
C VAL A 28 5.37 16.43 -1.56
N GLU A 29 5.92 16.36 -2.77
CA GLU A 29 7.36 16.51 -3.02
C GLU A 29 7.87 17.87 -2.52
N GLU A 30 7.17 18.95 -2.88
CA GLU A 30 7.49 20.31 -2.44
C GLU A 30 7.42 20.47 -0.92
N ALA A 31 6.37 19.94 -0.30
CA ALA A 31 6.15 20.03 1.14
C ALA A 31 7.17 19.23 1.98
N THR A 32 7.66 18.11 1.45
CA THR A 32 8.60 17.22 2.15
C THR A 32 10.05 17.44 1.74
N GLY A 33 10.30 18.18 0.66
CA GLY A 33 11.61 18.35 0.05
C GLY A 33 12.22 17.03 -0.47
N SER A 34 11.39 16.02 -0.74
CA SER A 34 11.82 14.68 -1.17
C SER A 34 11.22 14.34 -2.53
N ALA A 35 11.96 13.62 -3.36
CA ALA A 35 11.41 13.12 -4.63
C ALA A 35 10.35 12.04 -4.36
N TRP A 36 9.41 11.85 -5.29
CA TRP A 36 8.29 10.91 -5.12
C TRP A 36 8.77 9.48 -4.83
N GLN A 37 9.81 9.02 -5.51
CA GLN A 37 10.42 7.70 -5.27
C GLN A 37 10.95 7.56 -3.83
N GLU A 38 11.51 8.63 -3.26
CA GLU A 38 11.97 8.64 -1.86
C GLU A 38 10.79 8.67 -0.89
N ILE A 39 9.70 9.35 -1.24
CA ILE A 39 8.46 9.35 -0.46
C ILE A 39 7.87 7.94 -0.40
N GLU A 40 7.77 7.24 -1.54
CA GLU A 40 7.32 5.85 -1.58
C GLU A 40 8.18 4.95 -0.69
N GLN A 41 9.50 5.13 -0.71
CA GLN A 41 10.41 4.39 0.16
C GLN A 41 10.17 4.71 1.64
N LYS A 42 10.03 6.00 1.99
CA LYS A 42 9.72 6.46 3.34
C LYS A 42 8.37 5.92 3.83
N LEU A 43 7.37 5.78 2.96
CA LEU A 43 6.09 5.16 3.30
C LEU A 43 6.26 3.67 3.64
N ARG A 44 7.09 2.93 2.91
CA ARG A 44 7.43 1.53 3.25
C ARG A 44 8.12 1.42 4.61
N GLU A 45 8.97 2.40 4.93
CA GLU A 45 9.67 2.52 6.21
C GLU A 45 8.81 3.08 7.36
N LYS A 46 7.56 3.45 7.06
CA LYS A 46 6.60 4.05 8.02
C LYS A 46 7.10 5.37 8.60
N ASP A 47 7.77 6.18 7.78
CA ASP A 47 8.21 7.51 8.17
C ASP A 47 6.99 8.41 8.48
N PRO A 48 6.90 8.99 9.70
CA PRO A 48 5.75 9.80 10.08
C PRO A 48 5.56 11.05 9.23
N THR A 49 6.64 11.62 8.67
CA THR A 49 6.56 12.83 7.85
C THR A 49 5.94 12.54 6.50
N ALA A 50 6.38 11.46 5.84
CA ALA A 50 5.79 10.98 4.59
C ALA A 50 4.31 10.61 4.78
N MET A 51 3.99 9.86 5.84
CA MET A 51 2.60 9.51 6.15
C MET A 51 1.73 10.75 6.42
N ARG A 52 2.23 11.73 7.18
CA ARG A 52 1.54 13.00 7.42
C ARG A 52 1.30 13.76 6.11
N ALA A 53 2.27 13.77 5.20
CA ALA A 53 2.16 14.47 3.92
C ALA A 53 1.07 13.86 3.02
N ILE A 54 0.88 12.55 3.02
CA ILE A 54 -0.21 11.91 2.28
C ILE A 54 -1.59 12.31 2.84
N ILE A 55 -1.77 12.31 4.17
CA ILE A 55 -3.03 12.78 4.78
C ILE A 55 -3.27 14.27 4.49
N TRP A 56 -2.23 15.10 4.58
CA TRP A 56 -2.29 16.52 4.24
C TRP A 56 -2.75 16.74 2.79
N ALA A 57 -2.19 16.01 1.84
CA ALA A 57 -2.58 16.09 0.44
C ALA A 57 -4.05 15.70 0.24
N GLY A 58 -4.53 14.67 0.94
CA GLY A 58 -5.95 14.29 0.96
C GLY A 58 -6.85 15.41 1.45
N ARG A 59 -6.53 16.04 2.59
CA ARG A 59 -7.33 17.16 3.15
C ARG A 59 -7.28 18.43 2.31
N ARG A 60 -6.19 18.65 1.57
CA ARG A 60 -6.08 19.78 0.63
C ARG A 60 -7.08 19.76 -0.51
N ARG A 61 -7.72 18.61 -0.78
CA ARG A 61 -8.84 18.51 -1.72
C ARG A 61 -10.03 19.36 -1.26
N GLU A 62 -10.25 19.45 0.04
CA GLU A 62 -11.34 20.19 0.66
C GLU A 62 -10.91 21.61 1.08
N ASP A 63 -9.66 21.77 1.52
CA ASP A 63 -9.08 23.05 1.91
C ASP A 63 -7.74 23.31 1.20
N GLN A 64 -7.79 24.00 0.07
CA GLN A 64 -6.61 24.32 -0.73
C GLN A 64 -5.63 25.28 -0.04
N ALA A 65 -6.09 26.03 0.97
CA ALA A 65 -5.25 26.94 1.74
C ALA A 65 -4.49 26.25 2.87
N LEU A 66 -4.74 24.94 3.10
CA LEU A 66 -4.08 24.16 4.14
C LEU A 66 -2.57 24.07 3.90
N ASP A 67 -1.82 24.69 4.79
CA ASP A 67 -0.37 24.74 4.76
C ASP A 67 0.25 23.51 5.47
N PHE A 68 1.32 22.96 4.91
CA PHE A 68 1.96 21.75 5.45
C PHE A 68 2.77 22.04 6.72
N GLU A 69 3.41 23.21 6.82
CA GLU A 69 4.27 23.53 7.97
C GLU A 69 3.46 23.59 9.27
N THR A 70 2.23 24.09 9.17
CA THR A 70 1.27 24.19 10.27
C THR A 70 0.34 22.98 10.40
N PHE A 71 0.40 22.03 9.47
CA PHE A 71 -0.42 20.83 9.51
C PHE A 71 0.07 19.83 10.56
N ASP A 72 -0.74 19.62 11.58
CA ASP A 72 -0.46 18.67 12.66
C ASP A 72 -1.48 17.53 12.71
N LEU A 73 -0.98 16.36 13.08
CA LEU A 73 -1.76 15.17 13.36
C LEU A 73 -1.46 14.73 14.79
N PRO A 74 -2.30 15.14 15.77
CA PRO A 74 -2.08 14.80 17.16
C PRO A 74 -1.91 13.30 17.34
N GLN A 75 -0.91 12.91 18.14
CA GLN A 75 -0.57 11.51 18.42
C GLN A 75 -0.30 10.69 17.15
N ALA A 76 0.27 11.30 16.11
CA ALA A 76 0.67 10.67 14.85
C ALA A 76 1.28 9.27 15.04
N GLY A 77 2.26 9.11 15.93
CA GLY A 77 2.92 7.80 16.15
C GLY A 77 2.01 6.66 16.64
N ARG A 78 0.79 6.94 17.13
CA ARG A 78 -0.19 5.94 17.56
C ARG A 78 -1.42 5.84 16.64
N ARG A 79 -1.65 6.85 15.81
CA ARG A 79 -2.87 7.02 15.02
C ARG A 79 -2.64 6.89 13.52
N LEU A 80 -1.43 7.16 13.07
CA LEU A 80 -1.02 6.91 11.70
C LEU A 80 -0.70 5.43 11.50
N ARG A 81 -1.19 4.90 10.39
CA ARG A 81 -0.86 3.56 9.88
C ARG A 81 -0.68 3.65 8.36
N VAL A 82 0.13 2.76 7.82
CA VAL A 82 0.35 2.64 6.37
C VAL A 82 0.44 1.17 6.03
N GLY A 83 -0.04 0.81 4.84
CA GLY A 83 0.03 -0.56 4.35
C GLY A 83 -0.18 -0.62 2.84
N PHE A 84 0.11 -1.80 2.29
CA PHE A 84 -0.11 -2.07 0.88
C PHE A 84 -1.61 -2.06 0.56
N GLU A 85 -1.93 -1.48 -0.58
CA GLU A 85 -3.25 -1.58 -1.17
C GLU A 85 -3.37 -2.78 -2.10
N ARG A 86 -4.59 -3.01 -2.60
CA ARG A 86 -4.89 -4.24 -3.33
C ARG A 86 -4.00 -4.48 -4.55
N TYR A 87 -3.78 -3.47 -5.39
CA TYR A 87 -2.99 -3.66 -6.61
C TYR A 87 -1.53 -4.02 -6.27
N GLU A 88 -0.94 -3.40 -5.25
CA GLU A 88 0.43 -3.67 -4.81
C GLU A 88 0.57 -5.11 -4.31
N ILE A 89 -0.45 -5.59 -3.60
CA ILE A 89 -0.52 -6.99 -3.14
C ILE A 89 -0.55 -7.94 -4.35
N ASP A 90 -1.37 -7.65 -5.36
CA ASP A 90 -1.47 -8.47 -6.58
C ASP A 90 -0.13 -8.50 -7.35
N GLU A 91 0.55 -7.36 -7.49
CA GLU A 91 1.87 -7.26 -8.13
C GLU A 91 2.94 -8.05 -7.38
N LEU A 92 3.04 -7.86 -6.05
CA LEU A 92 4.02 -8.55 -5.21
C LEU A 92 3.80 -10.07 -5.21
N LEU A 93 2.54 -10.53 -5.16
CA LEU A 93 2.22 -11.96 -5.23
C LEU A 93 2.59 -12.56 -6.59
N THR A 94 2.24 -11.86 -7.67
CA THR A 94 2.56 -12.31 -9.04
C THR A 94 4.06 -12.45 -9.23
N ALA A 95 4.83 -11.42 -8.86
CA ALA A 95 6.29 -11.44 -8.97
C ALA A 95 6.93 -12.53 -8.08
N THR A 96 6.40 -12.75 -6.87
CA THR A 96 6.90 -13.81 -5.98
C THR A 96 6.67 -15.19 -6.57
N LEU A 97 5.47 -15.44 -7.10
CA LEU A 97 5.10 -16.70 -7.69
C LEU A 97 5.95 -17.01 -8.94
N GLU A 98 6.12 -16.04 -9.84
CA GLU A 98 6.96 -16.21 -11.03
C GLU A 98 8.40 -16.60 -10.64
N ASN A 99 8.94 -15.97 -9.59
CA ASN A 99 10.24 -16.31 -9.05
C ASN A 99 10.28 -17.70 -8.39
N SER A 100 9.25 -18.08 -7.63
CA SER A 100 9.15 -19.39 -6.97
C SER A 100 9.07 -20.52 -8.00
N LEU A 101 8.26 -20.37 -9.04
CA LEU A 101 8.15 -21.33 -10.14
C LEU A 101 9.46 -21.47 -10.92
N ALA A 102 10.19 -20.37 -11.14
CA ALA A 102 11.48 -20.41 -11.81
C ALA A 102 12.57 -21.13 -10.99
N LYS A 103 12.46 -21.11 -9.66
CA LYS A 103 13.50 -21.60 -8.74
C LYS A 103 13.12 -22.87 -7.97
N ASN A 104 11.89 -23.37 -8.09
CA ASN A 104 11.30 -24.45 -7.29
C ASN A 104 11.41 -24.21 -5.77
N GLU A 105 11.20 -22.96 -5.33
CA GLU A 105 11.29 -22.57 -3.93
C GLU A 105 9.89 -22.29 -3.34
N ASP A 106 9.19 -23.33 -2.91
CA ASP A 106 7.84 -23.21 -2.31
C ASP A 106 7.84 -22.41 -0.99
N GLN A 107 8.94 -22.45 -0.22
CA GLN A 107 9.08 -21.68 1.03
C GLN A 107 9.02 -20.16 0.80
N SER A 108 9.44 -19.69 -0.38
CA SER A 108 9.43 -18.26 -0.72
C SER A 108 8.00 -17.71 -0.83
N LEU A 109 7.04 -18.53 -1.26
CA LEU A 109 5.64 -18.14 -1.35
C LEU A 109 4.98 -18.01 0.02
N GLU A 110 5.23 -18.94 0.95
CA GLU A 110 4.69 -18.89 2.31
C GLU A 110 5.18 -17.66 3.08
N LEU A 111 6.48 -17.34 2.99
CA LEU A 111 7.06 -16.16 3.62
C LEU A 111 6.49 -14.86 3.06
N ALA A 112 6.30 -14.78 1.74
CA ALA A 112 5.68 -13.63 1.10
C ALA A 112 4.22 -13.44 1.53
N GLN A 113 3.45 -14.53 1.63
CA GLN A 113 2.08 -14.46 2.15
C GLN A 113 2.02 -13.94 3.59
N GLN A 114 2.90 -14.42 4.46
CA GLN A 114 2.99 -13.95 5.84
C GLN A 114 3.36 -12.47 5.89
N TYR A 115 4.35 -12.05 5.09
CA TYR A 115 4.75 -10.65 4.98
C TYR A 115 3.59 -9.76 4.52
N LEU A 116 2.89 -10.14 3.46
CA LEU A 116 1.76 -9.37 2.92
C LEU A 116 0.61 -9.27 3.92
N ARG A 117 0.28 -10.34 4.66
CA ARG A 117 -0.76 -10.26 5.71
C ARG A 117 -0.44 -9.27 6.82
N ASN A 118 0.85 -9.04 7.09
CA ASN A 118 1.31 -8.09 8.12
C ASN A 118 1.48 -6.66 7.59
N SER A 119 1.67 -6.52 6.27
CA SER A 119 1.97 -5.23 5.62
C SER A 119 0.79 -4.66 4.84
N ALA A 120 -0.23 -5.47 4.52
CA ALA A 120 -1.44 -5.03 3.87
C ALA A 120 -2.24 -4.08 4.75
N TYR A 121 -2.81 -3.06 4.14
CA TYR A 121 -3.67 -2.12 4.85
C TYR A 121 -4.99 -2.79 5.25
N HIS A 122 -5.59 -3.55 4.33
CA HIS A 122 -6.69 -4.46 4.63
C HIS A 122 -6.23 -5.91 4.45
N ARG A 123 -6.25 -6.69 5.54
CA ARG A 123 -5.84 -8.10 5.49
C ARG A 123 -6.68 -8.94 4.52
N ALA A 124 -7.97 -8.61 4.37
CA ALA A 124 -8.88 -9.29 3.45
C ALA A 124 -8.43 -9.18 1.98
N ASP A 125 -7.70 -8.12 1.61
CA ASP A 125 -7.19 -7.95 0.26
C ASP A 125 -6.15 -9.01 -0.08
N VAL A 126 -5.36 -9.47 0.90
CA VAL A 126 -4.40 -10.55 0.70
C VAL A 126 -5.10 -11.88 0.44
N ASP A 127 -6.13 -12.20 1.23
CA ASP A 127 -6.85 -13.46 1.07
C ASP A 127 -7.60 -13.50 -0.27
N ALA A 128 -8.22 -12.39 -0.68
CA ALA A 128 -8.85 -12.28 -1.99
C ALA A 128 -7.82 -12.31 -3.15
N ALA A 129 -6.58 -11.89 -2.94
CA ALA A 129 -5.52 -11.95 -3.96
C ALA A 129 -5.04 -13.39 -4.16
N LEU A 130 -4.86 -14.12 -3.07
CA LEU A 130 -4.52 -15.54 -3.09
C LEU A 130 -5.63 -16.38 -3.75
N GLU A 131 -6.90 -16.07 -3.45
CA GLU A 131 -8.03 -16.74 -4.10
C GLU A 131 -8.05 -16.51 -5.62
N ALA A 132 -7.84 -15.26 -6.05
CA ALA A 132 -7.78 -14.91 -7.47
C ALA A 132 -6.62 -15.62 -8.19
N LEU A 133 -5.45 -15.68 -7.55
CA LEU A 133 -4.27 -16.37 -8.07
C LEU A 133 -4.51 -17.88 -8.25
N GLY A 134 -5.12 -18.52 -7.24
CA GLY A 134 -5.48 -19.94 -7.29
C GLY A 134 -6.47 -20.25 -8.43
N LYS A 135 -7.50 -19.42 -8.61
CA LYS A 135 -8.46 -19.55 -9.73
C LYS A 135 -7.80 -19.33 -11.09
N GLY A 136 -6.91 -18.35 -11.21
CA GLY A 136 -6.15 -18.06 -12.43
C GLY A 136 -5.24 -19.21 -12.87
N HIS A 137 -4.62 -19.91 -11.91
CA HIS A 137 -3.80 -21.09 -12.18
C HIS A 137 -4.61 -22.32 -12.59
N LEU A 138 -5.74 -22.56 -11.94
CA LEU A 138 -6.63 -23.67 -12.33
C LEU A 138 -7.17 -23.49 -13.76
N ALA A 139 -7.40 -22.25 -14.20
CA ALA A 139 -7.83 -21.95 -15.57
C ALA A 139 -6.72 -22.09 -16.63
N ARG A 140 -5.43 -21.99 -16.24
CA ARG A 140 -4.27 -22.10 -17.15
C ARG A 140 -3.71 -23.52 -17.32
N ARG A 141 -4.19 -24.50 -16.55
CA ARG A 141 -3.76 -25.90 -16.71
C ARG A 141 -4.43 -26.47 -17.99
N PRO A 142 -3.66 -26.91 -19.01
CA PRO A 142 -4.26 -27.64 -20.13
C PRO A 142 -4.97 -28.88 -19.58
N PRO A 143 -6.10 -29.31 -20.17
CA PRO A 143 -6.70 -30.59 -19.76
C PRO A 143 -5.65 -31.68 -19.89
N GLU A 144 -5.38 -32.38 -18.77
CA GLU A 144 -4.61 -33.61 -18.76
C GLU A 144 -5.14 -34.49 -19.88
N SER A 145 -4.34 -34.68 -20.91
CA SER A 145 -4.66 -35.60 -21.99
C SER A 145 -4.60 -37.00 -21.38
N ALA A 146 -5.78 -37.54 -21.08
CA ALA A 146 -5.96 -38.93 -20.74
C ALA A 146 -5.40 -39.77 -21.90
N SER A 147 -4.38 -40.58 -21.63
CA SER A 147 -3.90 -41.65 -22.49
C SER A 147 -3.46 -42.81 -21.62
#